data_AF-A0A485NX22-F1
#
_entry.id   AF-A0A485NX22-F1
#
_cell.length_a   1.000
_cell.length_b   1.000
_cell.length_c   1.000
_cell.angle_alpha   90.00
_cell.angle_beta   90.00
_cell.angle_gamma   90.00
#
_symmetry.space_group_name_H-M   'P 1'
#
loop_
_entity.id
_entity.type
_entity.pdbx_description
1 polymer ?
#
loop_
_entity_poly.entity_id
_entity_poly.type
_entity_poly.pdbx_seq_one_letter_code
_entity_poly.pdbx_strand_id
1 'polypeptide(L)'
;MSYDRYAAICCPLHYETIMNRGACVQMVTASWFSGCVYGSIHAAGTFSVRFCGSNIVHQFFCDVPSLLTLACSGQKTLEYAFII
;
A
#
# COMPACT_ATOMS: atom_id res chain seq x y z
N MET A 1 11.93 1.80 -10.39
CA MET A 1 12.79 1.97 -11.59
C MET A 1 13.47 3.33 -11.70
N SER A 2 13.05 4.36 -10.97
CA SER A 2 13.74 5.67 -10.96
C SER A 2 15.19 5.56 -10.47
N TYR A 3 15.44 4.74 -9.44
CA TYR A 3 16.77 4.54 -8.88
C TYR A 3 17.77 3.92 -9.87
N ASP A 4 17.31 2.96 -10.67
CA ASP A 4 18.09 2.34 -11.74
C ASP A 4 18.57 3.37 -12.77
N ARG A 5 17.66 4.24 -13.22
CA ARG A 5 17.97 5.32 -14.16
C ARG A 5 18.89 6.37 -13.55
N TYR A 6 18.68 6.71 -12.28
CA TYR A 6 19.56 7.61 -11.54
C TYR A 6 20.98 7.05 -11.47
N ALA A 7 21.15 5.79 -11.06
CA ALA A 7 22.46 5.16 -10.94
C ALA A 7 23.19 5.08 -12.30
N ALA A 8 22.47 4.77 -13.38
CA ALA A 8 23.06 4.70 -14.72
C ALA A 8 23.56 6.06 -15.23
N ILE A 9 22.85 7.15 -14.92
CA ILE A 9 23.18 8.51 -15.39
C ILE A 9 24.22 9.17 -14.49
N CYS A 10 24.01 9.13 -13.17
CA CYS A 10 24.84 9.87 -12.21
C CYS A 10 26.09 9.08 -11.79
N CYS A 11 26.10 7.76 -11.94
CA CYS A 11 27.20 6.90 -11.49
C CYS A 11 27.59 5.82 -12.52
N PRO A 12 27.86 6.16 -13.79
CA PRO A 12 28.05 5.19 -14.87
C PRO A 12 29.19 4.20 -14.61
N LEU A 13 30.33 4.64 -14.07
CA LEU A 13 31.47 3.75 -13.79
C LEU A 13 31.21 2.76 -12.65
N HIS A 14 30.32 3.10 -11.71
CA HIS A 14 30.00 2.26 -10.55
C HIS A 14 28.67 1.52 -10.73
N TYR A 15 27.97 1.73 -11.83
CA TYR A 15 26.64 1.19 -12.05
C TYR A 15 26.58 -0.32 -11.85
N GLU A 16 27.51 -1.09 -12.44
CA GLU A 16 27.55 -2.55 -12.30
C GLU A 16 27.78 -3.01 -10.84
N THR A 17 28.52 -2.23 -10.05
CA THR A 17 28.75 -2.53 -8.64
C THR A 17 27.53 -2.21 -7.77
N ILE A 18 26.84 -1.11 -8.08
CA ILE A 18 25.63 -0.65 -7.38
C ILE A 18 24.41 -1.52 -7.76
N MET A 19 24.22 -1.75 -9.06
CA MET A 19 23.12 -2.51 -9.65
C MET A 19 23.52 -3.97 -9.90
N ASN A 20 24.13 -4.61 -8.91
CA ASN A 20 24.40 -6.03 -8.99
C ASN A 20 23.10 -6.85 -8.82
N ARG A 21 23.16 -8.14 -9.16
CA ARG A 21 22.01 -9.06 -9.09
C ARG A 21 21.37 -9.11 -7.70
N GLY A 22 22.18 -9.06 -6.64
CA GLY A 22 21.69 -9.08 -5.26
C GLY A 22 20.88 -7.82 -4.92
N ALA A 23 21.40 -6.65 -5.27
CA ALA A 23 20.71 -5.37 -5.08
C ALA A 23 19.39 -5.32 -5.86
N CYS A 24 19.38 -5.81 -7.11
CA CYS A 24 18.16 -5.89 -7.92
C CYS A 24 17.10 -6.77 -7.27
N VAL A 25 17.47 -7.98 -6.82
CA VAL A 25 16.54 -8.88 -6.11
C VAL A 25 16.00 -8.22 -4.84
N GLN A 26 16.88 -7.60 -4.03
CA GLN A 26 16.46 -6.90 -2.82
C GLN A 26 15.47 -5.77 -3.10
N MET A 27 15.72 -4.94 -4.11
CA MET A 27 14.80 -3.86 -4.48
C MET A 27 13.44 -4.39 -4.95
N VAL A 28 13.42 -5.45 -5.77
CA VAL A 28 12.17 -6.08 -6.22
C VAL A 28 11.41 -6.65 -5.04
N THR A 29 12.08 -7.43 -4.18
CA THR A 29 11.46 -8.00 -2.98
C THR A 29 10.94 -6.93 -2.04
N ALA A 30 11.71 -5.85 -1.82
CA ALA A 30 11.28 -4.73 -0.99
C ALA A 30 10.04 -4.05 -1.57
N SER A 31 10.01 -3.80 -2.89
CA SER A 31 8.87 -3.16 -3.55
C SER A 31 7.60 -4.03 -3.50
N TRP A 32 7.76 -5.34 -3.67
CA TRP A 32 6.66 -6.29 -3.56
C TRP A 32 6.16 -6.37 -2.12
N PHE A 33 7.07 -6.52 -1.16
CA PHE A 33 6.73 -6.62 0.25
C PHE A 33 6.05 -5.36 0.76
N SER A 34 6.54 -4.17 0.40
CA SER A 34 5.89 -2.91 0.80
C SER A 34 4.47 -2.80 0.24
N GLY A 35 4.25 -3.21 -1.01
CA GLY A 35 2.92 -3.22 -1.62
C GLY A 35 2.00 -4.24 -0.95
N CYS A 36 2.50 -5.44 -0.66
CA CYS A 36 1.76 -6.48 0.06
C CYS A 36 1.37 -6.01 1.47
N VAL A 37 2.32 -5.50 2.25
CA VAL A 37 2.07 -5.01 3.60
C VAL A 37 1.04 -3.88 3.58
N TYR A 38 1.22 -2.90 2.70
CA TYR A 38 0.27 -1.80 2.54
C TYR A 38 -1.14 -2.32 2.21
N GLY A 39 -1.26 -3.16 1.17
CA GLY A 39 -2.53 -3.76 0.78
C GLY A 39 -3.16 -4.61 1.89
N SER A 40 -2.36 -5.38 2.63
CA SER A 40 -2.83 -6.18 3.77
C SER A 40 -3.33 -5.33 4.92
N ILE A 41 -2.64 -4.23 5.26
CA ILE A 41 -3.09 -3.28 6.30
C ILE A 41 -4.43 -2.68 5.89
N HIS A 42 -4.56 -2.23 4.65
CA HIS A 42 -5.82 -1.69 4.13
C HIS A 42 -6.97 -2.69 4.15
N ALA A 43 -6.70 -3.92 3.70
CA ALA A 43 -7.70 -4.98 3.70
C ALA A 43 -8.09 -5.35 5.15
N ALA A 44 -7.11 -5.60 6.02
CA ALA A 44 -7.35 -5.97 7.41
C ALA A 44 -8.10 -4.89 8.18
N GLY A 45 -7.77 -3.61 7.97
CA GLY A 45 -8.54 -2.50 8.51
C GLY A 45 -10.00 -2.59 8.05
N THR A 46 -10.22 -2.52 6.74
CA THR A 46 -11.57 -2.56 6.15
C THR A 46 -12.42 -3.75 6.63
N PHE A 47 -11.82 -4.95 6.75
CA PHE A 47 -12.52 -6.15 7.25
C PHE A 47 -12.70 -6.18 8.77
N SER A 48 -11.89 -5.45 9.54
CA SER A 48 -12.02 -5.37 11.01
C SER A 48 -13.14 -4.42 11.43
N VAL A 49 -13.56 -3.52 10.56
CA VAL A 49 -14.65 -2.58 10.81
C VAL A 49 -15.99 -3.30 10.96
N ARG A 50 -16.71 -3.00 12.04
CA ARG A 50 -18.11 -3.42 12.19
C ARG A 50 -19.02 -2.43 11.48
N PHE A 51 -19.83 -2.95 10.57
CA PHE A 51 -20.87 -2.18 9.88
C PHE A 51 -22.13 -2.16 10.76
N CYS A 52 -22.58 -0.96 11.16
CA CYS A 52 -23.81 -0.77 11.93
C CYS A 52 -24.98 -0.32 11.05
N GLY A 53 -24.71 0.13 9.81
CA GLY A 53 -25.74 0.58 8.87
C GLY A 53 -26.35 -0.55 8.04
N SER A 54 -27.35 -0.22 7.23
CA SER A 54 -27.81 -1.07 6.12
C SER A 54 -26.61 -1.41 5.23
N ASN A 55 -26.29 -2.69 5.05
CA ASN A 55 -25.17 -3.18 4.22
C ASN A 55 -25.46 -3.02 2.71
N ILE A 56 -26.04 -1.89 2.30
CA ILE A 56 -26.38 -1.56 0.93
C ILE A 56 -25.52 -0.36 0.52
N VAL A 57 -24.46 -0.62 -0.23
CA VAL A 57 -23.62 0.40 -0.86
C VAL A 57 -24.07 0.54 -2.31
N HIS A 58 -24.67 1.67 -2.67
CA HIS A 58 -25.00 2.01 -4.06
C HIS A 58 -23.79 2.61 -4.78
N GLN A 59 -22.70 1.86 -4.89
CA GLN A 59 -21.48 2.33 -5.57
C GLN A 59 -20.95 1.25 -6.51
N PHE A 60 -20.65 1.64 -7.75
CA PHE A 60 -20.11 0.73 -8.78
C PHE A 60 -18.65 0.30 -8.53
N PHE A 61 -17.95 0.94 -7.57
CA PHE A 61 -16.55 0.69 -7.25
C PHE A 61 -16.37 0.35 -5.77
N CYS A 62 -15.44 -0.57 -5.49
CA CYS A 62 -14.96 -0.89 -4.14
C CYS A 62 -13.97 0.20 -3.68
N ASP A 63 -14.48 1.32 -3.21
CA ASP A 63 -13.67 2.39 -2.63
C ASP A 63 -13.76 2.38 -1.10
N VAL A 64 -12.61 2.43 -0.41
CA VAL A 64 -12.49 2.33 1.05
C VAL A 64 -13.29 3.41 1.83
N PRO A 65 -13.27 4.71 1.44
CA PRO A 65 -13.97 5.74 2.22
C PRO A 65 -15.50 5.58 2.20
N SER A 66 -16.04 4.94 1.16
CA SER A 66 -17.47 4.65 1.06
C SER A 66 -17.91 3.56 2.02
N LEU A 67 -17.08 2.52 2.20
CA LEU A 67 -17.31 1.47 3.21
C LEU A 67 -17.24 2.07 4.63
N LEU A 68 -16.31 2.99 4.86
CA LEU A 68 -16.15 3.64 6.16
C LEU A 68 -17.35 4.49 6.58
N THR A 69 -18.17 4.97 5.64
CA THR A 69 -19.39 5.73 5.93
C THR A 69 -20.45 4.87 6.64
N LEU A 70 -20.49 3.57 6.35
CA LEU A 70 -21.40 2.58 6.95
C LEU A 70 -20.89 2.02 8.30
N ALA A 71 -19.62 2.30 8.64
CA ALA A 71 -19.00 1.89 9.89
C ALA A 71 -19.65 2.55 11.11
N CYS A 72 -19.63 1.86 12.25
CA CYS A 72 -20.08 2.45 13.51
C CYS A 72 -19.19 3.66 13.91
N SER A 73 -19.77 4.71 14.51
CA SER A 73 -19.12 6.01 14.78
C SER A 73 -17.78 5.94 15.54
N GLY A 74 -17.55 4.92 16.38
CA GLY A 74 -16.33 4.78 17.18
C GLY A 74 -15.17 4.07 16.47
N GLN A 75 -15.42 3.44 15.32
CA GLN A 75 -14.41 2.64 14.60
C GLN A 75 -13.82 3.40 13.39
N LYS A 76 -14.45 4.51 12.98
CA LYS A 76 -13.98 5.42 11.93
C LYS A 76 -12.61 6.04 12.25
N THR A 77 -12.35 6.34 13.51
CA THR A 77 -11.12 7.01 13.97
C THR A 77 -9.89 6.11 14.01
N LEU A 78 -10.06 4.79 14.24
CA LEU A 78 -8.93 3.84 14.29
C LEU A 78 -8.40 3.53 12.89
N GLU A 79 -9.29 3.44 11.91
CA GLU A 79 -8.98 3.17 10.49
C GLU A 79 -8.17 4.31 9.87
N TYR A 80 -8.60 5.56 10.04
CA TYR A 80 -7.86 6.72 9.55
C TYR A 80 -6.47 6.86 10.18
N ALA A 81 -6.28 6.43 11.43
CA ALA A 81 -4.96 6.46 12.09
C ALA A 81 -4.03 5.31 11.66
N PHE A 82 -4.57 4.21 11.15
CA PHE A 82 -3.80 3.08 10.59
C PHE A 82 -3.52 3.23 9.10
N ILE A 83 -4.35 4.01 8.39
CA ILE A 83 -4.31 4.22 6.94
C ILE A 83 -3.57 5.52 6.55
N ILE A 84 -3.53 6.53 7.42
CA ILE A 84 -2.73 7.77 7.24
C ILE A 84 -1.34 7.59 7.83
#